data_AF-A0A285U3L9-F1
#
_entry.id   AF-A0A285U3L9-F1
#
_cell.length_a   1.000
_cell.length_b   1.000
_cell.length_c   1.000
_cell.angle_alpha   90.00
_cell.angle_beta   90.00
_cell.angle_gamma   90.00
#
_symmetry.space_group_name_H-M   'P 1'
#
loop_
_entity.id
_entity.type
_entity.pdbx_description
1 polymer ?
#
loop_
_entity_poly.entity_id
_entity_poly.type
_entity_poly.pdbx_seq_one_letter_code
_entity_poly.pdbx_strand_id
1 'polypeptide(L)' 'MEFFLLGLTLWLIVIVSLIFMVKGFQKKSRTIIFISTLGYLLPMLFFSIYDLYFIAFATLSVIPFLAAFKVKG' A
#
# COMPACT_ATOMS: atom_id res chain seq x y z
N MET A 1 -18.69 -16.32 -3.75
CA MET A 1 -18.47 -15.84 -2.37
C MET A 1 -16.98 -15.72 -2.05
N GLU A 2 -16.17 -16.71 -2.43
CA GLU A 2 -14.70 -16.73 -2.20
C GLU A 2 -13.95 -15.57 -2.87
N PHE A 3 -14.27 -15.23 -4.12
CA PHE A 3 -13.65 -14.09 -4.83
C PHE A 3 -13.90 -12.72 -4.17
N PHE A 4 -15.09 -12.52 -3.59
CA PHE A 4 -15.39 -11.29 -2.85
C PHE A 4 -14.56 -11.21 -1.57
N LEU A 5 -14.44 -12.33 -0.85
CA LEU A 5 -13.69 -12.42 0.39
C LEU A 5 -12.18 -12.20 0.16
N LEU A 6 -11.64 -12.82 -0.91
CA LEU A 6 -10.26 -12.59 -1.36
C LEU A 6 -10.01 -11.12 -1.68
N GLY A 7 -10.89 -10.51 -2.49
CA GLY A 7 -10.79 -9.09 -2.84
C GLY A 7 -10.80 -8.19 -1.59
N LEU A 8 -11.69 -8.46 -0.64
CA LEU A 8 -11.79 -7.71 0.61
C LEU A 8 -10.51 -7.86 1.47
N THR A 9 -9.97 -9.07 1.58
CA THR A 9 -8.70 -9.31 2.30
C THR A 9 -7.54 -8.56 1.64
N LEU A 10 -7.44 -8.58 0.32
CA LEU A 10 -6.40 -7.86 -0.41
C LEU A 10 -6.52 -6.33 -0.24
N TRP A 11 -7.74 -5.80 -0.26
CA TRP A 11 -8.00 -4.39 0.03
C TRP A 11 -7.59 -4.00 1.46
N LEU A 12 -7.88 -4.85 2.44
CA LEU A 12 -7.43 -4.66 3.83
C LEU A 12 -5.90 -4.63 3.91
N ILE A 13 -5.22 -5.56 3.23
CA ILE A 13 -3.75 -5.60 3.19
C ILE A 13 -3.20 -4.30 2.62
N VAL A 14 -3.77 -3.76 1.55
CA VAL A 14 -3.36 -2.49 0.96
C VAL A 14 -3.47 -1.36 1.97
N ILE A 15 -4.63 -1.20 2.61
CA ILE A 15 -4.88 -0.12 3.58
C ILE A 15 -3.89 -0.21 4.74
N VAL A 16 -3.70 -1.41 5.30
CA VAL A 16 -2.76 -1.66 6.38
C VAL A 16 -1.33 -1.31 5.94
N SER A 17 -0.91 -1.79 4.77
CA SER A 17 0.41 -1.49 4.22
C SER A 17 0.65 0.01 4.04
N LEU A 18 -0.31 0.76 3.50
CA LEU A 18 -0.17 2.22 3.34
C LEU A 18 0.03 2.92 4.70
N ILE A 19 -0.74 2.54 5.72
CA ILE A 19 -0.59 3.07 7.08
C ILE A 19 0.80 2.76 7.65
N PHE A 20 1.27 1.52 7.50
CA PHE A 20 2.59 1.13 7.97
C PHE A 20 3.72 1.82 7.19
N MET A 21 3.53 2.08 5.90
CA MET A 21 4.50 2.80 5.08
C MET A 21 4.66 4.25 5.57
N VAL A 22 3.54 4.95 5.82
CA VAL A 22 3.55 6.29 6.44
C VAL A 22 4.25 6.27 7.80
N LYS A 23 3.90 5.33 8.68
CA LYS A 23 4.56 5.18 10.00
C LYS A 23 6.05 4.86 9.86
N GLY A 24 6.42 4.07 8.86
CA GLY A 24 7.80 3.70 8.55
C GLY A 24 8.62 4.93 8.16
N PHE A 25 8.07 5.80 7.31
CA PHE A 25 8.69 7.07 6.97
C PHE A 25 8.85 8.00 8.18
N GLN A 26 7.79 8.17 8.98
CA GLN A 26 7.85 8.99 10.20
C GLN A 26 8.90 8.51 11.20
N LYS A 27 9.01 7.20 11.40
CA LYS A 27 9.99 6.59 12.31
C LYS A 27 11.37 6.37 11.68
N LYS A 28 11.56 6.76 10.42
CA LYS A 28 12.78 6.50 9.62
C LYS A 28 13.20 5.03 9.65
N SER A 29 12.24 4.10 9.77
CA SER A 29 12.50 2.65 9.90
C SER A 29 12.49 1.98 8.53
N ARG A 30 13.69 1.65 8.03
CA ARG A 30 13.87 0.99 6.72
C ARG A 30 13.12 -0.34 6.62
N THR A 31 13.13 -1.14 7.69
CA THR A 31 12.47 -2.45 7.72
C THR A 31 10.95 -2.32 7.57
N ILE A 32 10.33 -1.37 8.29
CA ILE A 32 8.88 -1.15 8.20
C ILE A 32 8.51 -0.65 6.81
N ILE A 33 9.29 0.27 6.23
CA ILE A 33 9.08 0.76 4.86
C ILE A 33 9.17 -0.41 3.87
N PHE A 34 10.18 -1.26 3.98
CA PHE A 34 10.35 -2.39 3.06
C PHE A 34 9.20 -3.40 3.13
N ILE A 35 8.82 -3.83 4.34
CA ILE A 35 7.73 -4.79 4.55
C ILE A 35 6.40 -4.21 4.06
N SER A 36 6.10 -2.96 4.40
CA SER A 36 4.86 -2.30 3.95
C SER A 36 4.80 -2.11 2.44
N THR A 37 5.93 -1.82 1.79
CA THR A 37 6.03 -1.74 0.33
C THR A 37 5.73 -3.08 -0.31
N LEU A 38 6.33 -4.16 0.17
CA LEU A 38 6.06 -5.51 -0.33
C LEU A 38 4.59 -5.91 -0.12
N GLY A 39 4.04 -5.65 1.06
CA GLY A 39 2.64 -5.93 1.37
C GLY A 39 1.67 -5.13 0.50
N TYR A 40 2.06 -3.96 -0.01
CA TYR A 40 1.25 -3.17 -0.94
C TYR A 40 1.39 -3.68 -2.39
N LEU A 41 2.61 -4.05 -2.82
CA LEU A 41 2.88 -4.51 -4.18
C LEU A 41 2.20 -5.85 -4.50
N LEU A 42 2.12 -6.76 -3.55
CA LEU A 42 1.52 -8.09 -3.73
C LEU A 42 0.03 -8.02 -4.16
N PRO A 43 -0.85 -7.31 -3.43
CA PRO A 43 -2.22 -7.05 -3.88
C PRO A 43 -2.28 -6.28 -5.20
N MET A 44 -1.40 -5.30 -5.40
CA MET A 44 -1.38 -4.52 -6.64
C MET A 44 -1.10 -5.39 -7.87
N LEU A 45 -0.20 -6.36 -7.76
CA LEU A 45 0.07 -7.35 -8.81
C LEU A 45 -1.11 -8.28 -9.06
N PHE A 46 -1.87 -8.64 -8.02
CA PHE A 46 -3.10 -9.40 -8.21
C PHE A 46 -4.16 -8.57 -8.93
N PHE A 47 -4.33 -7.31 -8.55
CA PHE A 47 -5.33 -6.42 -9.13
C PHE A 47 -4.93 -5.82 -10.48
N SER A 48 -3.67 -5.91 -10.92
CA SER A 48 -3.22 -5.41 -12.21
C SER A 48 -3.86 -6.12 -13.40
N ILE A 49 -4.43 -7.31 -13.16
CA ILE A 49 -5.27 -8.04 -14.13
C ILE A 49 -6.53 -7.24 -14.50
N TYR A 50 -6.92 -6.27 -13.66
CA TYR A 50 -8.10 -5.45 -13.80
C TYR A 50 -7.70 -3.97 -13.93
N ASP A 51 -7.72 -3.42 -15.15
CA ASP A 51 -7.25 -2.06 -15.47
C ASP A 51 -7.77 -0.96 -14.53
N LEU A 52 -9.04 -1.06 -14.13
CA LEU A 52 -9.72 -0.07 -13.28
C LEU A 52 -9.11 0.03 -11.87
N TYR A 53 -8.64 -1.09 -11.32
CA TYR A 53 -8.06 -1.12 -9.98
C TYR A 53 -6.59 -0.67 -9.98
N PHE A 54 -5.86 -0.88 -11.08
CA PHE A 54 -4.48 -0.43 -11.21
C PHE A 54 -4.34 1.09 -10.99
N ILE A 55 -5.21 1.89 -11.62
CA ILE A 55 -5.20 3.35 -11.47
C ILE A 55 -5.53 3.76 -10.02
N ALA A 56 -6.49 3.08 -9.39
CA ALA A 56 -6.86 3.34 -8.00
C ALA A 56 -5.69 3.10 -7.05
N PHE A 57 -4.95 1.99 -7.22
CA PHE A 57 -3.75 1.71 -6.44
C PHE A 57 -2.68 2.76 -6.66
N ALA A 58 -2.34 3.08 -7.91
CA ALA A 58 -1.34 4.10 -8.24
C ALA A 58 -1.68 5.48 -7.62
N THR A 59 -2.97 5.80 -7.50
CA THR A 59 -3.41 7.04 -6.85
C THR A 59 -3.25 6.96 -5.32
N LEU A 60 -3.54 5.82 -4.70
CA LEU A 60 -3.42 5.63 -3.25
C LEU A 60 -1.97 5.70 -2.74
N SER A 61 -0.98 5.32 -3.57
CA SER A 61 0.44 5.40 -3.20
C SER A 61 0.98 6.84 -3.17
N VAL A 62 0.23 7.83 -3.68
CA VAL A 62 0.57 9.26 -3.53
C VAL A 62 0.57 9.69 -2.06
N ILE A 63 -0.31 9.10 -1.23
CA ILE A 63 -0.40 9.44 0.20
C ILE A 63 0.92 9.16 0.95
N PRO A 64 1.46 7.92 0.95
CA PRO A 64 2.74 7.64 1.60
C PRO A 64 3.90 8.37 0.93
N PHE A 65 3.84 8.65 -0.38
CA PHE A 65 4.83 9.46 -1.07
C PHE A 65 4.88 10.89 -0.50
N LEU A 66 3.75 11.59 -0.42
CA LEU A 66 3.67 12.92 0.20
C LEU A 66 4.09 12.89 1.68
N ALA A 67 3.72 11.83 2.40
CA ALA A 67 4.13 11.65 3.80
C ALA A 67 5.66 11.55 3.93
N ALA A 68 6.35 10.90 3.00
CA ALA A 68 7.80 10.80 2.99
C ALA A 68 8.48 12.17 2.87
N PHE A 69 7.96 13.11 2.06
CA PHE A 69 8.51 14.47 1.95
C PHE A 69 8.16 15.37 3.13
N LYS A 70 7.07 15.08 3.85
CA LYS A 70 6.71 15.81 5.08
C LYS A 70 7.49 15.36 6.31
N VAL A 71 8.32 14.32 6.22
CA VAL A 71 9.23 13.94 7.30
C VAL A 71 10.27 15.05 7.44
N LYS A 72 10.03 15.98 8.36
CA LYS A 72 11.06 16.94 8.79
C LYS A 72 12.22 16.14 9.38
N GLY A 73 13.41 16.37 8.82
CA GLY A 73 14.68 15.81 9.26
C GLY A 73 14.92 16.11 10.72
#